data_AF-A0ABD2PQ34-F1
#
_entry.id   AF-A0ABD2PQ34-F1
#
_cell.length_a   1.000
_cell.length_b   1.000
_cell.length_c   1.000
_cell.angle_alpha   90.00
_cell.angle_beta   90.00
_cell.angle_gamma   90.00
#
_symmetry.space_group_name_H-M   'P 1'
#
loop_
_entity.id
_entity.type
_entity.pdbx_description
1 polymer ?
#
loop_
_entity_poly.entity_id
_entity_poly.type
_entity_poly.pdbx_seq_one_letter_code
_entity_poly.pdbx_strand_id
1 'polypeptide(L)'
;NPGAQNLSNLLNGRLQGPRTEAADELHSDHIEKVRNRFDKMKEPITTCPKKDVFLRIPFKGNNVTAQVKESIGKELERCYPAAELKVLPRTTRLFFSSLKDKHPDPKHVVYKFDCSCAATYIGMTIQCLSERAKEHMPAWLINNNPRLLQKNAESAVAIAKHLIQTQHVVERSAAFKPGSSFLYMPALEALLILRRKPELHIQKEAKDKLLLPWRVL
;
A
#
# COMPACT_ATOMS: atom_id res chain seq x y z
N ASN A 1 -69.67 -83.16 -39.29
CA ASN A 1 -68.42 -82.69 -38.66
C ASN A 1 -68.75 -81.68 -37.58
N PRO A 2 -68.67 -82.07 -36.30
CA PRO A 2 -68.84 -81.19 -35.15
C PRO A 2 -67.50 -80.49 -34.87
N GLY A 3 -67.53 -79.24 -34.42
CA GLY A 3 -66.30 -78.58 -33.96
C GLY A 3 -66.30 -77.08 -34.15
N ALA A 4 -67.03 -76.37 -33.28
CA ALA A 4 -66.70 -75.00 -32.86
C ALA A 4 -67.77 -74.52 -31.87
N GLN A 5 -67.94 -75.24 -30.76
CA GLN A 5 -68.42 -74.64 -29.52
C GLN A 5 -67.20 -74.56 -28.58
N ASN A 6 -67.13 -73.52 -27.75
CA ASN A 6 -66.13 -73.24 -26.71
C ASN A 6 -64.88 -72.42 -27.07
N LEU A 7 -65.05 -71.11 -27.31
CA LEU A 7 -63.98 -70.13 -26.99
C LEU A 7 -64.45 -68.80 -26.38
N SER A 8 -65.75 -68.56 -26.21
CA SER A 8 -66.26 -67.29 -25.64
C SER A 8 -66.43 -67.29 -24.11
N ASN A 9 -66.26 -68.42 -23.42
CA ASN A 9 -66.53 -68.53 -21.98
C ASN A 9 -65.28 -68.64 -21.09
N LEU A 10 -64.09 -68.42 -21.63
CA LEU A 10 -62.81 -68.61 -20.92
C LEU A 10 -62.11 -67.32 -20.46
N LEU A 11 -62.72 -66.14 -20.65
CA LEU A 11 -62.08 -64.86 -20.29
C LEU A 11 -62.79 -64.02 -19.22
N ASN A 12 -63.98 -64.40 -18.74
CA ASN A 12 -64.74 -63.58 -17.77
C ASN A 12 -64.93 -64.23 -16.39
N GLY A 13 -64.10 -65.23 -16.05
CA GLY A 13 -64.15 -65.90 -14.76
C GLY A 13 -63.00 -65.50 -13.84
N ARG A 14 -63.33 -64.68 -12.82
CA ARG A 14 -62.58 -64.48 -11.55
C ARG A 14 -61.20 -63.84 -11.62
N LEU A 15 -61.10 -62.65 -11.03
CA LEU A 15 -60.28 -62.38 -9.83
C LEU A 15 -60.73 -61.04 -9.21
N GLN A 16 -61.94 -61.00 -8.63
CA GLN A 16 -62.22 -60.03 -7.57
C GLN A 16 -61.64 -60.62 -6.28
N GLY A 17 -60.35 -60.40 -6.08
CA GLY A 17 -59.74 -60.53 -4.75
C GLY A 17 -60.05 -59.27 -3.93
N PRO A 18 -60.09 -59.35 -2.59
CA PRO A 18 -60.30 -58.19 -1.75
C PRO A 18 -59.13 -57.23 -1.97
N ARG A 19 -59.41 -56.04 -2.53
CA ARG A 19 -58.49 -54.91 -2.40
C ARG A 19 -58.40 -54.60 -0.91
N THR A 20 -57.35 -55.09 -0.28
CA THR A 20 -57.06 -54.84 1.12
C THR A 20 -56.84 -53.35 1.29
N GLU A 21 -57.73 -52.68 2.03
CA GLU A 21 -57.66 -51.26 2.40
C GLU A 21 -56.27 -50.87 2.95
N ALA A 22 -55.57 -51.83 3.57
CA ALA A 22 -54.19 -51.68 4.05
C ALA A 22 -53.17 -51.30 2.96
N ALA A 23 -53.35 -51.71 1.70
CA ALA A 23 -52.42 -51.37 0.62
C ALA A 23 -52.63 -49.94 0.08
N ASP A 24 -53.88 -49.46 0.11
CA ASP A 24 -54.24 -48.10 -0.29
C ASP A 24 -53.87 -47.08 0.80
N GLU A 25 -54.01 -47.44 2.08
CA GLU A 25 -53.51 -46.64 3.21
C GLU A 25 -51.98 -46.50 3.18
N LEU A 26 -51.24 -47.59 2.96
CA LEU A 26 -49.77 -47.55 2.86
C LEU A 26 -49.25 -46.70 1.68
N HIS A 27 -50.00 -46.64 0.57
CA HIS A 27 -49.65 -45.82 -0.58
C HIS A 27 -49.92 -44.33 -0.30
N SER A 28 -51.06 -44.02 0.34
CA SER A 28 -51.41 -42.65 0.77
C SER A 28 -50.42 -42.10 1.79
N ASP A 29 -50.04 -42.91 2.80
CA ASP A 29 -49.06 -42.54 3.82
C ASP A 29 -47.67 -42.26 3.24
N HIS A 30 -47.28 -43.00 2.20
CA HIS A 30 -46.01 -42.80 1.52
C HIS A 30 -46.00 -41.50 0.70
N ILE A 31 -47.11 -41.21 0.00
CA ILE A 31 -47.28 -39.97 -0.75
C ILE A 31 -47.29 -38.77 0.21
N GLU A 32 -47.97 -38.87 1.35
CA GLU A 32 -48.04 -37.80 2.34
C GLU A 32 -46.71 -37.57 3.08
N LYS A 33 -45.94 -38.63 3.36
CA LYS A 33 -44.56 -38.51 3.87
C LYS A 33 -43.60 -37.89 2.87
N VAL A 34 -43.74 -38.19 1.58
CA VAL A 34 -42.93 -37.57 0.52
C VAL A 34 -43.30 -36.10 0.38
N ARG A 35 -44.60 -35.77 0.41
CA ARG A 35 -45.09 -34.38 0.35
C ARG A 35 -44.63 -33.54 1.54
N ASN A 36 -44.69 -34.08 2.76
CA ASN A 36 -44.16 -33.44 3.97
C ASN A 36 -42.62 -33.29 3.98
N ARG A 37 -41.88 -34.07 3.17
CA ARG A 37 -40.44 -33.84 2.95
C ARG A 37 -40.17 -32.69 1.98
N PHE A 38 -41.02 -32.50 0.97
CA PHE A 38 -40.92 -31.37 0.05
C PHE A 38 -41.33 -30.04 0.70
N ASP A 39 -42.35 -30.04 1.55
CA ASP A 39 -42.78 -28.84 2.32
C ASP A 39 -41.76 -28.42 3.41
N LYS A 40 -40.73 -29.24 3.66
CA LYS A 40 -39.60 -28.95 4.57
C LYS A 40 -38.32 -28.51 3.86
N MET A 41 -38.36 -28.17 2.56
CA MET A 41 -37.26 -27.42 1.95
C MET A 41 -37.22 -26.03 2.59
N LYS A 42 -36.25 -25.83 3.50
CA LYS A 42 -35.87 -24.49 3.97
C LYS A 42 -35.67 -23.61 2.73
N GLU A 43 -36.33 -22.45 2.70
CA GLU A 43 -36.13 -21.49 1.62
C GLU A 43 -34.63 -21.29 1.41
N PRO A 44 -34.14 -21.36 0.15
CA PRO A 44 -32.72 -21.16 -0.10
C PRO A 44 -32.34 -19.77 0.41
N ILE A 45 -31.32 -19.71 1.26
CA ILE A 45 -30.72 -18.42 1.65
C ILE A 45 -30.05 -17.87 0.40
N THR A 46 -30.78 -17.04 -0.34
CA THR A 46 -30.35 -16.42 -1.60
C THR A 46 -29.39 -15.25 -1.38
N THR A 47 -29.24 -14.81 -0.13
CA THR A 47 -28.49 -13.59 0.22
C THR A 47 -27.23 -13.93 1.03
N CYS A 48 -26.07 -13.59 0.49
CA CYS A 48 -24.80 -13.60 1.22
C CYS A 48 -24.57 -12.23 1.89
N PRO A 49 -24.06 -12.16 3.13
CA PRO A 49 -23.65 -10.88 3.71
C PRO A 49 -22.57 -10.22 2.85
N LYS A 50 -22.73 -8.91 2.60
CA LYS A 50 -21.76 -8.16 1.81
C LYS A 50 -20.44 -8.03 2.57
N LYS A 51 -19.33 -8.13 1.84
CA LYS A 51 -17.98 -7.88 2.35
C LYS A 51 -17.54 -6.46 2.02
N ASP A 52 -16.99 -5.76 3.01
CA ASP A 52 -16.48 -4.41 2.83
C ASP A 52 -15.22 -4.40 1.97
N VAL A 53 -15.22 -3.55 0.93
CA VAL A 53 -14.08 -3.26 0.07
C VAL A 53 -13.68 -1.81 0.27
N PHE A 54 -12.49 -1.58 0.81
CA PHE A 54 -12.01 -0.24 1.10
C PHE A 54 -11.20 0.33 -0.07
N LEU A 55 -11.62 1.50 -0.57
CA LEU A 55 -10.89 2.24 -1.60
C LEU A 55 -10.41 3.57 -1.04
N ARG A 56 -9.09 3.74 -0.95
CA ARG A 56 -8.47 5.01 -0.54
C ARG A 56 -8.21 5.88 -1.76
N ILE A 57 -8.79 7.08 -1.80
CA ILE A 57 -8.60 8.04 -2.88
C ILE A 57 -8.18 9.42 -2.35
N PRO A 58 -7.35 10.20 -3.07
CA PRO A 58 -7.10 11.60 -2.74
C PRO A 58 -8.39 12.42 -2.78
N PHE A 59 -8.64 13.23 -1.75
CA PHE A 59 -9.80 14.11 -1.73
C PHE A 59 -9.57 15.31 -2.67
N LYS A 60 -10.35 15.38 -3.75
CA LYS A 60 -10.33 16.47 -4.75
C LYS A 60 -11.59 17.34 -4.69
N GLY A 61 -12.32 17.31 -3.57
CA GLY A 61 -13.62 17.95 -3.41
C GLY A 61 -14.78 16.96 -3.49
N ASN A 62 -15.92 17.33 -2.89
CA ASN A 62 -17.07 16.46 -2.70
C ASN A 62 -17.62 15.91 -4.02
N ASN A 63 -17.74 16.75 -5.05
CA ASN A 63 -18.33 16.37 -6.33
C ASN A 63 -17.48 15.32 -7.08
N VAL A 64 -16.16 15.53 -7.16
CA VAL A 64 -15.24 14.60 -7.84
C VAL A 64 -15.17 13.27 -7.09
N THR A 65 -15.09 13.32 -5.76
CA THR A 65 -15.10 12.10 -4.93
C THR A 65 -16.42 11.34 -5.03
N ALA A 66 -17.55 12.03 -5.12
CA ALA A 66 -18.87 11.42 -5.31
C ALA A 66 -18.98 10.74 -6.68
N GLN A 67 -18.54 11.40 -7.76
CA GLN A 67 -18.55 10.82 -9.11
C GLN A 67 -17.69 9.55 -9.21
N VAL A 68 -16.49 9.58 -8.62
CA VAL A 68 -15.60 8.40 -8.58
C VAL A 68 -16.23 7.27 -7.77
N LYS A 69 -16.85 7.59 -6.62
CA LYS A 69 -17.56 6.61 -5.80
C LYS A 69 -18.72 5.98 -6.57
N GLU A 70 -19.51 6.78 -7.28
CA GLU A 70 -20.66 6.30 -8.04
C GLU A 70 -20.24 5.42 -9.23
N SER A 71 -19.24 5.86 -9.99
CA SER A 71 -18.75 5.12 -11.16
C SER A 71 -18.16 3.76 -10.77
N ILE A 72 -17.34 3.71 -9.71
CA ILE A 72 -16.74 2.46 -9.24
C ILE A 72 -17.79 1.61 -8.53
N GLY A 73 -18.72 2.23 -7.79
CA GLY A 73 -19.81 1.53 -7.12
C GLY A 73 -20.69 0.74 -8.09
N LYS A 74 -21.12 1.39 -9.20
CA LYS A 74 -21.90 0.73 -10.26
C LYS A 74 -21.17 -0.47 -10.85
N GLU A 75 -19.87 -0.32 -11.11
CA GLU A 75 -19.06 -1.38 -11.70
C GLU A 75 -18.81 -2.53 -10.72
N LEU A 76 -18.61 -2.21 -9.44
CA LEU A 76 -18.41 -3.19 -8.38
C LEU A 76 -19.69 -3.98 -8.12
N GLU A 77 -20.85 -3.33 -8.08
CA GLU A 77 -22.14 -4.02 -7.92
C GLU A 77 -22.44 -4.96 -9.09
N ARG A 78 -22.04 -4.58 -10.31
CA ARG A 78 -22.19 -5.42 -11.51
C ARG A 78 -21.32 -6.67 -11.46
N CYS A 79 -20.06 -6.53 -11.08
CA CYS A 79 -19.08 -7.62 -11.12
C CYS A 79 -19.06 -8.46 -9.82
N TYR A 80 -19.41 -7.84 -8.69
CA TYR A 80 -19.29 -8.42 -7.35
C TYR A 80 -20.48 -8.02 -6.46
N PRO A 81 -21.67 -8.62 -6.65
CA PRO A 81 -22.87 -8.29 -5.87
C PRO A 81 -22.73 -8.47 -4.34
N ALA A 82 -21.79 -9.32 -3.93
CA ALA A 82 -21.46 -9.59 -2.52
C ALA A 82 -20.43 -8.60 -1.94
N ALA A 83 -20.02 -7.55 -2.66
CA ALA A 83 -19.09 -6.54 -2.18
C ALA A 83 -19.82 -5.22 -1.87
N GLU A 84 -19.35 -4.51 -0.84
CA GLU A 84 -19.80 -3.15 -0.52
C GLU A 84 -18.61 -2.18 -0.57
N LEU A 85 -18.68 -1.14 -1.40
CA LEU A 85 -17.60 -0.16 -1.56
C LEU A 85 -17.60 0.87 -0.42
N LYS A 86 -16.52 0.90 0.36
CA LYS A 86 -16.23 1.95 1.35
C LYS A 86 -15.12 2.87 0.84
N VAL A 87 -15.49 4.04 0.33
CA VAL A 87 -14.52 5.05 -0.12
C VAL A 87 -14.00 5.85 1.06
N LEU A 88 -12.68 5.82 1.27
CA LEU A 88 -11.98 6.56 2.30
C LEU A 88 -11.28 7.76 1.65
N PRO A 89 -11.84 8.98 1.74
CA PRO A 89 -11.18 10.17 1.25
C PRO A 89 -9.92 10.43 2.08
N ARG A 90 -8.78 10.50 1.41
CA ARG A 90 -7.52 10.91 2.00
C ARG A 90 -7.32 12.39 1.74
N THR A 91 -7.49 13.21 2.77
CA THR A 91 -7.03 14.60 2.74
C THR A 91 -5.53 14.61 2.97
N THR A 92 -4.74 14.92 1.94
CA THR A 92 -3.38 15.40 2.16
C THR A 92 -3.50 16.75 2.85
N ARG A 93 -2.91 16.91 4.05
CA ARG A 93 -2.78 18.23 4.67
C ARG A 93 -2.03 19.11 3.66
N LEU A 94 -2.71 20.13 3.14
CA LEU A 94 -2.03 21.22 2.48
C LEU A 94 -1.28 21.94 3.59
N PHE A 95 0.03 21.74 3.66
CA PHE A 95 0.89 22.60 4.46
C PHE A 95 0.77 23.99 3.85
N PHE A 96 -0.14 24.82 4.36
CA PHE A 96 -0.06 26.25 4.14
C PHE A 96 1.18 26.72 4.91
N SER A 97 2.32 26.75 4.23
CA SER A 97 3.43 27.60 4.68
C SER A 97 2.87 29.01 4.74
N SER A 98 2.98 29.63 5.91
CA SER A 98 2.75 31.06 6.17
C SER A 98 2.96 31.93 4.91
N LEU A 99 2.01 32.82 4.60
CA LEU A 99 2.07 33.88 3.57
C LEU A 99 3.08 34.99 3.95
N LYS A 100 4.26 34.58 4.40
CA LYS A 100 5.45 35.39 4.55
C LYS A 100 6.60 34.51 4.08
N ASP A 101 7.34 34.99 3.09
CA ASP A 101 8.44 34.32 2.39
C ASP A 101 9.58 33.87 3.32
N LYS A 102 9.31 32.86 4.14
CA LYS A 102 10.30 31.97 4.74
C LYS A 102 9.96 30.60 4.18
N HIS A 103 10.65 30.21 3.11
CA HIS A 103 10.64 28.83 2.67
C HIS A 103 10.96 27.97 3.91
N PRO A 104 10.06 27.05 4.31
CA PRO A 104 10.28 26.26 5.51
C PRO A 104 11.58 25.49 5.32
N ASP A 105 12.48 25.60 6.30
CA ASP A 105 13.76 24.91 6.25
C ASP A 105 13.51 23.39 6.14
N PRO A 106 14.01 22.73 5.08
CA PRO A 106 13.67 21.35 4.79
C PRO A 106 14.11 20.41 5.93
N LYS A 107 13.19 19.52 6.32
CA LYS A 107 13.38 18.45 7.32
C LYS A 107 13.24 17.09 6.66
N HIS A 108 13.87 16.06 7.23
CA HIS A 108 13.80 14.70 6.68
C HIS A 108 14.23 14.65 5.19
N VAL A 109 15.40 15.20 4.89
CA VAL A 109 15.94 15.33 3.52
C VAL A 109 17.33 14.73 3.41
N VAL A 110 17.65 14.21 2.22
CA VAL A 110 19.03 13.96 1.79
C VAL A 110 19.49 15.27 1.21
N TYR A 111 20.61 15.78 1.67
CA TYR A 111 21.18 17.03 1.20
C TYR A 111 22.54 16.79 0.56
N LYS A 112 22.94 17.77 -0.24
CA LYS A 112 24.26 17.83 -0.85
C LYS A 112 24.97 19.09 -0.36
N PHE A 113 26.21 18.96 0.06
CA PHE A 113 27.09 20.09 0.26
C PHE A 113 28.04 20.20 -0.93
N ASP A 114 28.14 21.40 -1.50
CA ASP A 114 29.05 21.75 -2.59
C ASP A 114 30.06 22.79 -2.11
N CYS A 115 31.35 22.49 -2.28
CA CYS A 115 32.42 23.46 -2.10
C CYS A 115 32.76 24.17 -3.43
N SER A 116 33.40 25.34 -3.35
CA SER A 116 33.91 26.09 -4.51
C SER A 116 34.93 25.31 -5.33
N CYS A 117 35.68 24.39 -4.73
CA CYS A 117 36.61 23.49 -5.42
C CYS A 117 35.96 22.23 -6.02
N ALA A 118 34.63 22.22 -6.14
CA ALA A 118 33.85 21.07 -6.61
C ALA A 118 33.89 19.82 -5.70
N ALA A 119 34.57 19.89 -4.55
CA ALA A 119 34.45 18.85 -3.52
C ALA A 119 33.01 18.79 -3.02
N THR A 120 32.46 17.58 -2.94
CA THR A 120 31.06 17.36 -2.57
C THR A 120 30.92 16.42 -1.39
N TYR A 121 29.86 16.61 -0.61
CA TYR A 121 29.41 15.71 0.44
C TYR A 121 27.91 15.44 0.26
N ILE A 122 27.49 14.21 0.55
CA ILE A 122 26.08 13.81 0.55
C ILE A 122 25.80 13.23 1.93
N GLY A 123 24.72 13.69 2.55
CA GLY A 123 24.29 13.19 3.85
C GLY A 123 22.78 13.29 3.98
N MET A 124 22.22 12.55 4.94
CA MET A 124 20.82 12.71 5.33
C MET A 124 20.66 13.45 6.66
N THR A 125 19.51 14.10 6.83
CA THR A 125 19.11 14.69 8.11
C THR A 125 17.64 14.43 8.40
N ILE A 126 17.35 14.08 9.66
CA ILE A 126 15.98 14.01 10.21
C ILE A 126 15.55 15.40 10.67
N GLN A 127 16.49 16.19 11.18
CA GLN A 127 16.29 17.55 11.66
C GLN A 127 16.23 18.57 10.50
N CYS A 128 16.09 19.85 10.85
CA CYS A 128 16.21 20.96 9.91
C CYS A 128 17.56 20.97 9.19
N LEU A 129 17.58 21.25 7.88
CA LEU A 129 18.82 21.35 7.11
C LEU A 129 19.72 22.48 7.64
N SER A 130 19.17 23.62 8.09
CA SER A 130 19.99 24.68 8.68
C SER A 130 20.63 24.30 10.01
N GLU A 131 19.98 23.45 10.82
CA GLU A 131 20.55 22.91 12.05
C GLU A 131 21.72 21.99 11.70
N ARG A 132 21.51 21.08 10.74
CA ARG A 132 22.57 20.19 10.25
C ARG A 132 23.74 20.96 9.62
N ALA A 133 23.47 22.04 8.89
CA ALA A 133 24.50 22.91 8.33
C ALA A 133 25.31 23.62 9.43
N LYS A 134 24.71 23.99 10.56
CA LYS A 134 25.43 24.57 11.71
C LYS A 134 26.33 23.55 12.41
N GLU A 135 25.91 22.28 12.46
CA GLU A 135 26.75 21.20 13.00
C GLU A 135 28.00 20.98 12.13
N HIS A 136 27.84 20.99 10.80
CA HIS A 136 28.95 20.85 9.87
C HIS A 136 29.80 22.12 9.74
N MET A 137 29.21 23.30 9.90
CA MET A 137 29.87 24.60 9.80
C MET A 137 29.57 25.47 11.04
N PRO A 138 30.21 25.15 12.17
CA PRO A 138 30.00 25.86 13.43
C PRO A 138 30.48 27.31 13.35
N ALA A 139 29.97 28.17 14.24
CA ALA A 139 30.26 29.60 14.21
C ALA A 139 31.77 29.93 14.28
N TRP A 140 32.55 29.15 15.03
CA TRP A 140 34.00 29.34 15.13
C TRP A 140 34.74 29.13 13.80
N LEU A 141 34.21 28.24 12.94
CA LEU A 141 34.77 27.98 11.62
C LEU A 141 34.50 29.16 10.69
N ILE A 142 33.29 29.70 10.73
CA ILE A 142 32.87 30.82 9.87
C ILE A 142 33.50 32.14 10.29
N ASN A 143 33.67 32.34 11.59
CA ASN A 143 34.31 33.54 12.13
C ASN A 143 35.85 33.47 12.00
N ASN A 144 36.41 32.38 11.46
CA ASN A 144 37.84 32.19 11.24
C ASN A 144 38.72 32.53 12.46
N ASN A 145 38.28 32.15 13.67
CA ASN A 145 39.04 32.44 14.89
C ASN A 145 40.23 31.47 15.01
N PRO A 146 41.49 31.92 14.86
CA PRO A 146 42.66 31.03 14.72
C PRO A 146 42.88 30.14 15.95
N ARG A 147 42.56 30.63 17.16
CA ARG A 147 42.68 29.86 18.41
C ARG A 147 41.70 28.69 18.44
N LEU A 148 40.47 28.91 17.98
CA LEU A 148 39.43 27.88 17.95
C LEU A 148 39.62 26.93 16.76
N LEU A 149 40.16 27.41 15.64
CA LEU A 149 40.54 26.57 14.50
C LEU A 149 41.58 25.54 14.92
N GLN A 150 42.69 25.98 15.54
CA GLN A 150 43.74 25.06 16.01
C GLN A 150 43.21 24.06 17.04
N LYS A 151 42.43 24.53 18.02
CA LYS A 151 41.88 23.66 19.07
C LYS A 151 40.92 22.59 18.53
N ASN A 152 40.14 22.91 17.50
CA ASN A 152 39.06 22.04 17.02
C ASN A 152 39.37 21.32 15.70
N ALA A 153 40.51 21.57 15.06
CA ALA A 153 40.83 21.02 13.73
C ALA A 153 40.82 19.49 13.68
N GLU A 154 41.35 18.83 14.71
CA GLU A 154 41.47 17.36 14.75
C GLU A 154 40.10 16.67 14.93
N SER A 155 39.24 17.26 15.75
CA SER A 155 37.89 16.75 16.07
C SER A 155 36.81 17.18 15.07
N ALA A 156 37.17 17.98 14.07
CA ALA A 156 36.23 18.49 13.09
C ALA A 156 35.66 17.39 12.17
N VAL A 157 34.42 17.61 11.71
CA VAL A 157 33.74 16.74 10.74
C VAL A 157 34.37 16.89 9.36
N ALA A 158 34.20 15.92 8.46
CA ALA A 158 34.80 15.92 7.12
C ALA A 158 34.66 17.24 6.34
N ILE A 159 33.46 17.84 6.32
CA ILE A 159 33.22 19.16 5.69
C ILE A 159 34.08 20.25 6.35
N ALA A 160 34.05 20.35 7.67
CA ALA A 160 34.83 21.35 8.40
C ALA A 160 36.34 21.16 8.21
N LYS A 161 36.84 19.92 8.28
CA LYS A 161 38.25 19.59 8.01
C LYS A 161 38.69 20.06 6.63
N HIS A 162 37.88 19.76 5.61
CA HIS A 162 38.14 20.20 4.25
C HIS A 162 38.22 21.73 4.14
N LEU A 163 37.29 22.46 4.74
CA LEU A 163 37.29 23.92 4.72
C LEU A 163 38.52 24.51 5.44
N ILE A 164 38.95 23.92 6.56
CA ILE A 164 40.17 24.34 7.27
C ILE A 164 41.43 24.10 6.42
N GLN A 165 41.52 22.94 5.78
CA GLN A 165 42.69 22.57 4.96
C GLN A 165 42.79 23.41 3.68
N THR A 166 41.66 23.68 3.03
CA THR A 166 41.61 24.41 1.77
C THR A 166 41.47 25.91 1.93
N GLN A 167 41.15 26.38 3.15
CA GLN A 167 40.88 27.80 3.46
C GLN A 167 39.78 28.41 2.56
N HIS A 168 38.84 27.58 2.08
CA HIS A 168 37.71 28.06 1.29
C HIS A 168 36.65 28.71 2.18
N VAL A 169 36.18 29.88 1.76
CA VAL A 169 35.04 30.56 2.36
C VAL A 169 33.78 30.16 1.60
N VAL A 170 32.82 29.58 2.31
CA VAL A 170 31.56 29.12 1.72
C VAL A 170 30.39 29.64 2.55
N GLU A 171 29.35 30.15 1.89
CA GLU A 171 28.11 30.55 2.56
C GLU A 171 27.22 29.34 2.83
N ARG A 172 26.76 29.13 4.07
CA ARG A 172 25.98 27.93 4.44
C ARG A 172 24.71 27.73 3.59
N SER A 173 23.97 28.81 3.34
CA SER A 173 22.72 28.82 2.58
C SER A 173 22.91 28.37 1.13
N ALA A 174 24.04 28.74 0.52
CA ALA A 174 24.37 28.39 -0.86
C ALA A 174 25.03 27.00 -0.98
N ALA A 175 25.80 26.60 0.04
CA ALA A 175 26.54 25.34 0.03
C ALA A 175 25.64 24.12 0.20
N PHE A 176 24.68 24.21 1.12
CA PHE A 176 23.78 23.10 1.48
C PHE A 176 22.53 23.15 0.62
N LYS A 177 22.44 22.22 -0.33
CA LYS A 177 21.30 22.08 -1.23
C LYS A 177 20.39 20.96 -0.74
N PRO A 178 19.11 21.23 -0.49
CA PRO A 178 18.16 20.17 -0.17
C PRO A 178 17.93 19.28 -1.39
N GLY A 179 17.88 17.98 -1.16
CA GLY A 179 17.46 16.98 -2.14
C GLY A 179 16.09 16.42 -1.80
N SER A 180 15.79 15.24 -2.34
CA SER A 180 14.48 14.60 -2.19
C SER A 180 14.23 14.15 -0.74
N SER A 181 12.98 14.31 -0.31
CA SER A 181 12.43 13.61 0.85
C SER A 181 11.77 12.31 0.37
N PHE A 182 12.19 11.18 0.91
CA PHE A 182 11.72 9.85 0.52
C PHE A 182 11.38 9.02 1.76
N LEU A 183 10.50 8.02 1.60
CA LEU A 183 10.11 7.14 2.71
C LEU A 183 11.30 6.35 3.28
N TYR A 184 12.37 6.18 2.50
CA TYR A 184 13.54 5.39 2.87
C TYR A 184 14.86 6.16 2.63
N MET A 185 15.10 7.15 3.47
CA MET A 185 16.24 8.07 3.39
C MET A 185 17.62 7.39 3.42
N PRO A 186 17.87 6.39 4.29
CA PRO A 186 19.18 5.74 4.34
C PRO A 186 19.55 5.04 3.02
N ALA A 187 18.57 4.40 2.36
CA ALA A 187 18.83 3.79 1.05
C ALA A 187 19.07 4.84 -0.03
N LEU A 188 18.32 5.96 -0.02
CA LEU A 188 18.54 7.04 -0.97
C LEU A 188 19.92 7.68 -0.80
N GLU A 189 20.33 7.94 0.43
CA GLU A 189 21.68 8.42 0.76
C GLU A 189 22.75 7.45 0.25
N ALA A 190 22.64 6.16 0.59
CA ALA A 190 23.59 5.14 0.15
C ALA A 190 23.67 5.04 -1.39
N LEU A 191 22.53 5.06 -2.08
CA LEU A 191 22.47 5.05 -3.56
C LEU A 191 23.14 6.30 -4.16
N LEU A 192 22.92 7.47 -3.57
CA LEU A 192 23.50 8.72 -4.04
C LEU A 192 25.01 8.75 -3.81
N ILE A 193 25.50 8.29 -2.65
CA ILE A 193 26.93 8.14 -2.37
C ILE A 193 27.56 7.18 -3.38
N LEU A 194 26.95 6.01 -3.60
CA LEU A 194 27.46 4.99 -4.52
C LEU A 194 27.52 5.52 -5.97
N ARG A 195 26.47 6.23 -6.41
CA ARG A 195 26.35 6.75 -7.78
C ARG A 195 27.23 7.97 -8.04
N ARG A 196 27.34 8.89 -7.07
CA ARG A 196 28.01 10.18 -7.25
C ARG A 196 29.45 10.19 -6.74
N LYS A 197 29.84 9.23 -5.90
CA LYS A 197 31.17 9.11 -5.28
C LYS A 197 31.69 10.44 -4.72
N PRO A 198 30.94 11.08 -3.80
CA PRO A 198 31.30 12.39 -3.26
C PRO A 198 32.66 12.37 -2.58
N GLU A 199 33.47 13.40 -2.84
CA GLU A 199 34.88 13.45 -2.42
C GLU A 199 35.06 13.48 -0.89
N LEU A 200 34.17 14.17 -0.19
CA LEU A 200 34.28 14.40 1.26
C LEU A 200 33.65 13.28 2.10
N HIS A 201 33.06 12.27 1.46
CA HIS A 201 32.49 11.14 2.18
C HIS A 201 33.57 10.10 2.49
N ILE A 202 33.70 9.71 3.75
CA ILE A 202 34.77 8.79 4.20
C ILE A 202 34.48 7.35 3.77
N GLN A 203 33.21 6.95 3.75
CA GLN A 203 32.78 5.61 3.35
C GLN A 203 32.48 5.58 1.84
N LYS A 204 33.51 5.68 0.98
CA LYS A 204 33.33 5.57 -0.49
C LYS A 204 33.28 4.12 -0.97
N GLU A 205 33.93 3.25 -0.22
CA GLU A 205 34.02 1.83 -0.50
C GLU A 205 33.14 1.09 0.51
N ALA A 206 31.99 0.61 0.04
CA ALA A 206 31.25 -0.38 0.79
C ALA A 206 32.13 -1.64 0.83
N LYS A 207 32.74 -1.92 2.00
CA LYS A 207 33.57 -3.12 2.20
C LYS A 207 32.79 -4.40 1.87
N ASP A 208 31.47 -4.34 2.03
CA ASP A 208 30.54 -5.35 1.57
C ASP A 208 29.72 -4.78 0.42
N LYS A 209 29.72 -5.47 -0.73
CA LYS A 209 28.72 -5.21 -1.78
C LYS A 209 27.35 -5.27 -1.11
N LEU A 210 26.64 -4.14 -1.08
CA LEU A 210 25.22 -4.11 -0.70
C LEU A 210 24.46 -5.02 -1.66
N LEU A 211 24.37 -6.30 -1.30
CA LEU A 211 23.50 -7.25 -1.95
C LEU A 211 22.10 -6.81 -1.56
N LEU A 212 21.49 -6.00 -2.43
CA LEU A 212 20.06 -5.76 -2.35
C LEU A 212 19.38 -7.15 -2.32
N PRO A 213 18.42 -7.38 -1.43
CA PRO A 213 17.80 -8.70 -1.25
C PRO A 213 17.04 -9.19 -2.51
N TRP A 214 16.89 -8.32 -3.50
CA TRP A 214 16.29 -8.64 -4.79
C TRP A 214 17.41 -8.92 -5.79
N ARG A 215 17.77 -10.20 -5.94
CA ARG A 215 18.35 -10.66 -7.22
C ARG A 215 17.23 -10.58 -8.25
N VAL A 216 17.43 -9.73 -9.25
CA VAL A 216 16.61 -9.69 -10.46
C VAL A 216 16.79 -11.03 -11.16
N LEU A 217 15.68 -11.74 -11.36
CA LEU A 217 15.56 -12.89 -12.26
C LEU A 217 15.72 -12.46 -13.71
#